data_AF-A0A2U8WMU2-F1
#
_entry.id   AF-A0A2U8WMU2-F1
#
_cell.length_a   1.000
_cell.length_b   1.000
_cell.length_c   1.000
_cell.angle_alpha   90.00
_cell.angle_beta   90.00
_cell.angle_gamma   90.00
#
_symmetry.space_group_name_H-M   'P 1'
#
loop_
_entity.id
_entity.type
_entity.pdbx_description
1 polymer ?
#
loop_
_entity_poly.entity_id
_entity_poly.type
_entity_poly.pdbx_seq_one_letter_code
_entity_poly.pdbx_strand_id
1 'polypeptide(L)'
;MPLPISNSRHVAVPEGTSERVVAIADLAASLGADALIRLHEEDFAGLSGLGRDFVHFNLERTINRAGLRYALMPILRAGRRRPGGPEELPVLDPTRFRTGLCVAVRQGLPVAAVTPDLFAHSLPAIRDADALAAALVRRYRPLFPDLDPAGIVARGCAVTRLRLDEA
;
A
#
# COMPACT_ATOMS: atom_id res chain seq x y z
N MET A 1 14.55 15.78 4.02
CA MET A 1 14.52 15.03 2.74
C MET A 1 13.41 13.98 2.78
N PRO A 2 12.67 13.78 1.68
CA PRO A 2 11.65 12.73 1.58
C PRO A 2 12.29 11.34 1.67
N LEU A 3 11.55 10.36 2.19
CA LEU A 3 11.98 8.97 2.16
C LEU A 3 11.98 8.44 0.71
N PRO A 4 12.96 7.59 0.35
CA PRO A 4 12.95 6.94 -0.95
C PRO A 4 11.74 6.01 -1.04
N ILE A 5 11.03 6.11 -2.16
CA ILE A 5 9.88 5.25 -2.44
C ILE A 5 10.41 3.83 -2.69
N SER A 6 9.74 2.82 -2.10
CA SER A 6 10.02 1.40 -2.37
C SER A 6 9.99 1.13 -3.87
N ASN A 7 10.79 0.16 -4.32
CA ASN A 7 10.92 -0.20 -5.73
C ASN A 7 9.53 -0.27 -6.40
N SER A 8 9.33 0.66 -7.32
CA SER A 8 8.08 0.88 -8.04
C SER A 8 8.12 0.32 -9.46
N ARG A 9 9.21 -0.36 -9.84
CA ARG A 9 9.40 -0.90 -11.18
C ARG A 9 9.19 -2.40 -11.26
N HIS A 10 9.64 -3.15 -10.25
CA HIS A 10 9.60 -4.61 -10.27
C HIS A 10 9.07 -5.20 -8.97
N VAL A 11 8.49 -6.40 -9.09
CA VAL A 11 8.04 -7.25 -7.99
C VAL A 11 8.29 -8.71 -8.34
N ALA A 12 8.28 -9.58 -7.34
CA ALA A 12 8.26 -11.03 -7.56
C ALA A 12 6.82 -11.56 -7.51
N VAL A 13 6.54 -12.60 -8.29
CA VAL A 13 5.28 -13.37 -8.24
C VAL A 13 5.60 -14.88 -8.18
N PRO A 14 4.78 -15.71 -7.53
CA PRO A 14 4.96 -17.16 -7.54
C PRO A 14 4.87 -17.76 -8.95
N GLU A 15 5.73 -18.74 -9.25
CA GLU A 15 5.74 -19.53 -10.48
C GLU A 15 6.01 -21.00 -10.13
N GLY A 16 4.96 -21.74 -9.77
CA GLY A 16 5.10 -23.10 -9.25
C GLY A 16 5.87 -23.12 -7.93
N THR A 17 7.07 -23.71 -7.91
CA THR A 17 7.95 -23.75 -6.73
C THR A 17 9.01 -22.64 -6.70
N SER A 18 9.04 -21.76 -7.71
CA SER A 18 9.97 -20.63 -7.79
C SER A 18 9.24 -19.28 -7.78
N GLU A 19 10.02 -18.20 -7.87
CA GLU A 19 9.52 -16.83 -8.01
C GLU A 19 10.05 -16.23 -9.30
N ARG A 20 9.18 -15.53 -10.03
CA ARG A 20 9.56 -14.78 -11.24
C ARG A 20 9.48 -13.29 -10.97
N VAL A 21 10.51 -12.56 -11.37
CA VAL A 21 10.51 -11.08 -11.32
C VAL A 21 9.81 -10.54 -12.54
N VAL A 22 8.87 -9.62 -12.32
CA VAL A 22 8.07 -8.99 -13.38
C VAL A 22 8.07 -7.47 -13.22
N ALA A 23 7.90 -6.76 -14.33
CA ALA A 23 7.65 -5.33 -14.27
C ALA A 23 6.25 -5.07 -13.70
N ILE A 24 6.14 -4.08 -12.81
CA ILE A 24 4.87 -3.66 -12.21
C ILE A 24 3.87 -3.21 -13.29
N ALA A 25 4.35 -2.54 -14.35
CA ALA A 25 3.51 -2.08 -15.44
C ALA A 25 2.86 -3.25 -16.21
N ASP A 26 3.65 -4.26 -16.56
CA ASP A 26 3.17 -5.44 -17.28
C ASP A 26 2.17 -6.24 -16.43
N LEU A 27 2.45 -6.38 -15.13
CA LEU A 27 1.54 -7.04 -14.19
C LEU A 27 0.24 -6.25 -14.01
N ALA A 28 0.30 -4.92 -13.90
CA ALA A 28 -0.90 -4.10 -13.82
C ALA A 28 -1.76 -4.25 -15.10
N ALA A 29 -1.11 -4.17 -16.27
CA ALA A 29 -1.77 -4.30 -17.56
C ALA A 29 -2.45 -5.67 -17.72
N SER A 30 -1.81 -6.77 -17.31
CA SER A 30 -2.42 -8.11 -17.38
C SER A 30 -3.65 -8.28 -16.47
N LEU A 31 -3.79 -7.43 -15.45
CA LEU A 31 -4.93 -7.39 -14.53
C LEU A 31 -5.97 -6.31 -14.92
N GLY A 32 -5.81 -5.65 -16.08
CA GLY A 32 -6.72 -4.59 -16.51
C GLY A 32 -6.67 -3.33 -15.63
N ALA A 33 -5.51 -3.05 -15.03
CA ALA A 33 -5.27 -1.88 -14.19
C ALA A 33 -4.09 -1.05 -14.72
N ASP A 34 -4.04 0.23 -14.33
CA ASP A 34 -2.94 1.13 -14.69
C ASP A 34 -1.75 0.98 -13.71
N ALA A 35 -2.02 0.58 -12.47
CA ALA A 35 -1.01 0.46 -11.43
C ALA A 35 -1.46 -0.49 -10.30
N LEU A 36 -0.56 -0.75 -9.35
CA LEU A 36 -0.78 -1.71 -8.26
C LEU A 36 -0.81 -1.01 -6.90
N ILE A 37 -1.73 -1.42 -6.03
CA ILE A 37 -1.72 -1.15 -4.59
C ILE A 37 -1.44 -2.46 -3.87
N ARG A 38 -0.31 -2.50 -3.16
CA ARG A 38 0.19 -3.67 -2.46
C ARG A 38 -0.24 -3.59 -1.00
N LEU A 39 -0.98 -4.58 -0.53
CA LEU A 39 -1.46 -4.65 0.86
C LEU A 39 -0.82 -5.83 1.56
N HIS A 40 -0.49 -5.70 2.85
CA HIS A 40 -0.17 -6.89 3.63
C HIS A 40 -1.37 -7.84 3.64
N GLU A 41 -1.14 -9.14 3.77
CA GLU A 41 -2.21 -10.13 3.67
C GLU A 41 -3.37 -9.87 4.64
N GLU A 42 -3.08 -9.50 5.89
CA GLU A 42 -4.09 -9.11 6.90
C GLU A 42 -4.92 -7.89 6.44
N ASP A 43 -4.25 -6.90 5.85
CA ASP A 43 -4.91 -5.69 5.33
C ASP A 43 -5.77 -6.03 4.10
N PHE A 44 -5.30 -6.92 3.23
CA PHE A 44 -6.05 -7.37 2.06
C PHE A 44 -7.30 -8.17 2.45
N ALA A 45 -7.20 -9.07 3.43
CA ALA A 45 -8.35 -9.81 3.96
C ALA A 45 -9.45 -8.87 4.49
N GLY A 46 -9.05 -7.75 5.08
CA GLY A 46 -9.95 -6.69 5.56
C GLY A 46 -10.76 -5.99 4.47
N LEU A 47 -10.45 -6.17 3.18
CA LEU A 47 -11.23 -5.59 2.07
C LEU A 47 -12.60 -6.27 1.87
N SER A 48 -12.77 -7.51 2.31
CA SER A 48 -14.00 -8.30 2.08
C SER A 48 -15.25 -7.68 2.72
N GLY A 49 -15.09 -6.98 3.84
CA GLY A 49 -16.18 -6.29 4.55
C GLY A 49 -16.39 -4.83 4.14
N LEU A 50 -15.66 -4.33 3.14
CA LEU A 50 -15.75 -2.94 2.72
C LEU A 50 -16.71 -2.78 1.55
N GLY A 51 -17.50 -1.70 1.61
CA GLY A 51 -18.32 -1.24 0.50
C GLY A 51 -17.49 -0.66 -0.64
N ARG A 52 -18.13 0.19 -1.45
CA ARG A 52 -17.53 0.74 -2.65
C ARG A 52 -16.42 1.74 -2.40
N ASP A 53 -16.53 2.55 -1.35
CA ASP A 53 -15.54 3.58 -1.03
C ASP A 53 -14.47 3.02 -0.09
N PHE A 54 -13.21 3.20 -0.49
CA PHE A 54 -12.05 2.74 0.26
C PHE A 54 -11.00 3.84 0.40
N VAL A 55 -10.43 3.96 1.60
CA VAL A 55 -9.31 4.86 1.90
C VAL A 55 -8.08 4.04 2.24
N HIS A 56 -7.05 4.20 1.42
CA HIS A 56 -5.73 3.60 1.62
C HIS A 56 -4.73 4.64 2.14
N PHE A 57 -3.93 4.24 3.13
CA PHE A 57 -2.90 5.09 3.73
C PHE A 57 -1.50 4.55 3.42
N ASN A 58 -0.65 5.42 2.86
CA ASN A 58 0.78 5.19 2.68
C ASN A 58 1.59 6.12 3.59
N LEU A 59 2.84 5.79 3.91
CA LEU A 59 3.74 6.66 4.65
C LEU A 59 4.17 7.87 3.80
N GLU A 60 4.10 9.08 4.36
CA GLU A 60 4.60 10.35 3.80
C GLU A 60 4.00 10.73 2.43
N ARG A 61 4.35 9.98 1.39
CA ARG A 61 3.98 10.23 -0.01
C ARG A 61 3.64 8.93 -0.74
N THR A 62 2.82 9.06 -1.78
CA THR A 62 2.51 7.99 -2.73
C THR A 62 2.69 8.48 -4.18
N ILE A 63 2.98 7.56 -5.09
CA ILE A 63 2.94 7.80 -6.54
C ILE A 63 1.54 7.60 -7.13
N ASN A 64 0.54 7.30 -6.30
CA ASN A 64 -0.82 7.11 -6.77
C ASN A 64 -1.36 8.39 -7.42
N ARG A 65 -2.23 8.24 -8.43
CA ARG A 65 -2.80 9.35 -9.18
C ARG A 65 -4.31 9.16 -9.34
N ALA A 66 -5.05 10.24 -9.11
CA ALA A 66 -6.47 10.28 -9.39
C ALA A 66 -6.73 10.05 -10.89
N GLY A 67 -7.81 9.35 -11.21
CA GLY A 67 -8.19 8.97 -12.57
C GLY A 67 -7.62 7.63 -13.05
N LEU A 68 -6.68 7.03 -12.31
CA LEU A 68 -6.10 5.73 -12.65
C LEU A 68 -6.83 4.58 -11.93
N ARG A 69 -6.91 3.44 -12.60
CA ARG A 69 -7.41 2.17 -12.05
C ARG A 69 -6.28 1.40 -11.41
N TYR A 70 -6.53 0.86 -10.23
CA TYR A 70 -5.58 0.10 -9.44
C TYR A 70 -6.06 -1.32 -9.22
N ALA A 71 -5.14 -2.27 -9.33
CA ALA A 71 -5.32 -3.61 -8.77
C ALA A 71 -4.74 -3.61 -7.34
N LEU A 72 -5.60 -3.87 -6.37
CA LEU A 72 -5.27 -4.08 -4.97
C LEU A 72 -4.99 -5.58 -4.78
N MET A 73 -3.82 -5.95 -4.27
CA MET A 73 -3.41 -7.36 -4.13
C MET A 73 -2.62 -7.62 -2.84
N PRO A 74 -2.65 -8.85 -2.31
CA PRO A 74 -1.91 -9.19 -1.11
C PRO A 74 -0.42 -9.41 -1.42
N ILE A 75 0.38 -8.97 -0.46
CA ILE A 75 1.80 -9.28 -0.35
C ILE A 75 1.90 -10.62 0.39
N LEU A 76 2.40 -11.65 -0.29
CA LEU A 76 2.72 -12.95 0.32
C LEU A 76 3.99 -12.86 1.18
N ARG A 77 4.98 -12.11 0.69
CA ARG A 77 6.22 -11.85 1.42
C ARG A 77 6.63 -10.39 1.25
N ALA A 78 6.74 -9.68 2.37
CA ALA A 78 7.11 -8.27 2.37
C ALA A 78 8.54 -8.06 1.87
N GLY A 79 8.72 -7.02 1.06
CA GLY A 79 10.04 -6.52 0.73
C GLY A 79 10.67 -5.86 1.95
N ARG A 80 12.00 -5.77 1.96
CA ARG A 80 12.76 -5.11 3.02
C ARG A 80 14.01 -4.48 2.46
N ARG A 81 14.55 -3.48 3.17
CA ARG A 81 15.83 -2.88 2.82
C ARG A 81 16.90 -3.34 3.80
N ARG A 82 17.98 -3.92 3.29
CA ARG A 82 19.15 -4.24 4.11
C ARG A 82 19.97 -2.96 4.35
N PRO A 83 20.59 -2.77 5.53
CA PRO A 83 21.54 -1.69 5.75
C PRO A 83 22.64 -1.72 4.68
N GLY A 84 22.80 -0.62 3.93
CA GLY A 84 23.78 -0.51 2.84
C GLY A 84 23.56 -1.42 1.63
N GLY A 85 22.45 -2.16 1.56
CA GLY A 85 22.16 -3.14 0.50
C GLY A 85 20.96 -2.76 -0.37
N PRO A 86 20.77 -3.47 -1.50
CA PRO A 86 19.59 -3.28 -2.35
C PRO A 86 18.30 -3.67 -1.62
N GLU A 87 17.19 -3.16 -2.12
CA GLU A 87 15.85 -3.55 -1.65
C GLU A 87 15.53 -4.98 -2.13
N GLU A 88 15.15 -5.85 -1.20
CA GLU A 88 14.56 -7.15 -1.52
C GLU A 88 13.12 -6.92 -2.00
N LEU A 89 12.78 -7.43 -3.18
CA LEU A 89 11.46 -7.24 -3.77
C LEU A 89 10.38 -7.95 -2.96
N PRO A 90 9.18 -7.35 -2.81
CA PRO A 90 8.04 -8.06 -2.28
C PRO A 90 7.58 -9.15 -3.26
N VAL A 91 7.03 -10.23 -2.72
CA VAL A 91 6.32 -11.27 -3.47
C VAL A 91 4.83 -11.00 -3.37
N LEU A 92 4.15 -10.87 -4.50
CA LEU A 92 2.72 -10.61 -4.59
C LEU A 92 1.96 -11.82 -5.10
N ASP A 93 0.70 -11.97 -4.71
CA ASP A 93 -0.21 -12.95 -5.30
C ASP A 93 -1.09 -12.28 -6.36
N PRO A 94 -0.81 -12.47 -7.67
CA PRO A 94 -1.61 -11.87 -8.71
C PRO A 94 -2.96 -12.57 -8.94
N THR A 95 -3.18 -13.75 -8.33
CA THR A 95 -4.44 -14.51 -8.48
C THR A 95 -5.54 -13.98 -7.57
N ARG A 96 -5.16 -13.23 -6.52
CA ARG A 96 -6.07 -12.61 -5.56
C ARG A 96 -5.98 -11.10 -5.69
N PHE A 97 -6.98 -10.46 -6.30
CA PHE A 97 -7.00 -9.02 -6.40
C PHE A 97 -8.41 -8.45 -6.42
N ARG A 98 -8.52 -7.16 -6.08
CA ARG A 98 -9.69 -6.32 -6.34
C ARG A 98 -9.27 -5.14 -7.19
N THR A 99 -10.17 -4.61 -8.00
CA THR A 99 -9.90 -3.41 -8.79
C THR A 99 -10.68 -2.21 -8.28
N GLY A 100 -10.18 -1.01 -8.56
CA GLY A 100 -10.88 0.23 -8.24
C GLY A 100 -10.27 1.46 -8.88
N LEU A 101 -11.07 2.50 -9.03
CA LEU A 101 -10.65 3.81 -9.54
C LEU A 101 -10.13 4.68 -8.41
N CYS A 102 -8.92 5.22 -8.53
CA CYS A 102 -8.45 6.27 -7.63
C CYS A 102 -9.19 7.58 -7.93
N VAL A 103 -9.94 8.08 -6.95
CA VAL A 103 -10.74 9.30 -7.11
C VAL A 103 -10.07 10.54 -6.54
N ALA A 104 -9.17 10.38 -5.57
CA ALA A 104 -8.42 11.48 -4.99
C ALA A 104 -7.15 11.00 -4.30
N VAL A 105 -6.13 11.88 -4.26
CA VAL A 105 -4.89 11.66 -3.52
C VAL A 105 -4.54 12.90 -2.72
N ARG A 106 -4.13 12.72 -1.46
CA ARG A 106 -3.55 13.76 -0.59
C ARG A 106 -2.20 13.28 -0.09
N GLN A 107 -1.21 14.16 -0.02
CA GLN A 107 0.16 13.83 0.35
C GLN A 107 0.52 14.49 1.68
N GLY A 108 1.38 13.87 2.49
CA GLY A 108 2.00 14.50 3.66
C GLY A 108 1.04 14.98 4.75
N LEU A 109 -0.13 14.35 4.90
CA LEU A 109 -1.09 14.68 5.94
C LEU A 109 -0.57 14.18 7.30
N PRO A 110 -0.41 15.04 8.32
CA PRO A 110 -0.06 14.57 9.66
C PRO A 110 -1.07 13.53 10.16
N VAL A 111 -0.59 12.48 10.83
CA VAL A 111 -1.46 11.39 11.31
C VAL A 111 -2.58 11.91 12.23
N ALA A 112 -2.25 12.85 13.12
CA ALA A 112 -3.21 13.49 14.02
C ALA A 112 -4.23 14.41 13.29
N ALA A 113 -3.99 14.78 12.03
CA ALA A 113 -4.88 15.60 11.22
C ALA A 113 -5.77 14.77 10.28
N VAL A 114 -5.69 13.44 10.34
CA VAL A 114 -6.60 12.55 9.61
C VAL A 114 -7.98 12.62 10.26
N THR A 115 -8.97 12.94 9.44
CA THR A 115 -10.33 13.18 9.91
C THR A 115 -11.13 11.88 10.03
N PRO A 116 -12.16 11.82 10.90
CA PRO A 116 -12.99 10.62 11.08
C PRO A 116 -13.64 10.09 9.80
N ASP A 117 -13.98 10.95 8.83
CA ASP A 117 -14.55 10.53 7.55
C ASP A 117 -13.58 9.67 6.72
N LEU A 118 -12.27 9.96 6.81
CA LEU A 118 -11.26 9.13 6.14
C LEU A 118 -11.13 7.76 6.81
N PHE A 119 -11.28 7.70 8.13
CA PHE A 119 -11.26 6.44 8.88
C PHE A 119 -12.51 5.59 8.69
N ALA A 120 -13.67 6.21 8.43
CA ALA A 120 -14.91 5.50 8.18
C ALA A 120 -14.81 4.56 6.96
N HIS A 121 -14.00 4.93 5.97
CA HIS A 121 -13.83 4.20 4.72
C HIS A 121 -12.49 3.44 4.61
N SER A 122 -11.68 3.40 5.67
CA SER A 122 -10.44 2.61 5.68
C SER A 122 -10.67 1.17 6.17
N LEU A 123 -9.57 0.42 6.25
CA LEU A 123 -9.58 -0.97 6.75
C LEU A 123 -10.17 -1.06 8.17
N PRO A 124 -10.84 -2.17 8.53
CA PRO A 124 -11.41 -2.37 9.86
C PRO A 124 -10.41 -2.19 11.01
N ALA A 125 -9.14 -2.51 10.79
CA ALA A 125 -8.07 -2.39 11.77
C ALA A 125 -7.48 -0.95 11.88
N ILE A 126 -7.94 0.01 11.07
CA ILE A 126 -7.47 1.40 11.08
C ILE A 126 -8.68 2.31 11.17
N ARG A 127 -9.13 2.62 12.39
CA ARG A 127 -10.34 3.43 12.65
C ARG A 127 -10.07 4.75 13.37
N ASP A 128 -8.81 4.99 13.73
CA ASP A 128 -8.36 6.19 14.40
C ASP A 128 -6.86 6.44 14.12
N ALA A 129 -6.37 7.56 14.64
CA ALA A 129 -4.99 8.02 14.45
C ALA A 129 -3.96 7.05 15.08
N ASP A 130 -4.27 6.44 16.22
CA ASP A 130 -3.36 5.53 16.92
C ASP A 130 -3.21 4.21 16.16
N ALA A 131 -4.32 3.66 15.68
CA ALA A 131 -4.34 2.48 14.83
C ALA A 131 -3.63 2.73 13.49
N LEU A 132 -3.79 3.93 12.91
CA LEU A 132 -3.02 4.33 11.73
C LEU A 132 -1.53 4.41 12.02
N ALA A 133 -1.13 5.04 13.12
CA ALA A 133 0.27 5.13 13.55
C ALA A 133 0.89 3.73 13.72
N ALA A 134 0.19 2.83 14.41
CA ALA A 134 0.63 1.45 14.60
C ALA A 134 0.77 0.70 13.26
N ALA A 135 -0.20 0.86 12.35
CA ALA A 135 -0.15 0.26 11.02
C ALA A 135 1.03 0.78 10.18
N LEU A 136 1.30 2.09 10.20
CA LEU A 136 2.45 2.68 9.51
C LEU A 136 3.77 2.13 10.05
N VAL A 137 3.93 2.07 11.37
CA VAL A 137 5.14 1.51 11.99
C VAL A 137 5.33 0.05 11.60
N ARG A 138 4.28 -0.78 11.69
CA ARG A 138 4.33 -2.20 11.31
C ARG A 138 4.78 -2.40 9.86
N ARG A 139 4.19 -1.64 8.93
CA ARG A 139 4.44 -1.77 7.48
C ARG A 139 5.82 -1.27 7.06
N TYR A 140 6.28 -0.17 7.65
CA TYR A 140 7.43 0.58 7.13
C TYR A 140 8.72 0.43 7.93
N ARG A 141 8.69 -0.08 9.17
CA ARG A 141 9.92 -0.37 9.94
C ARG A 141 10.93 -1.25 9.18
N PRO A 142 10.52 -2.31 8.45
CA PRO A 142 11.48 -3.12 7.68
C PRO A 142 12.10 -2.41 6.46
N LEU A 143 11.50 -1.31 5.99
CA LEU A 143 11.97 -0.53 4.85
C LEU A 143 12.86 0.65 5.28
N PHE A 144 12.67 1.15 6.50
CA PHE A 144 13.40 2.28 7.06
C PHE A 144 13.95 1.93 8.45
N PRO A 145 14.96 1.03 8.53
CA PRO A 145 15.50 0.56 9.80
C PRO A 145 16.14 1.68 10.64
N ASP A 146 16.55 2.78 10.01
CA ASP A 146 17.15 3.94 10.68
C ASP A 146 16.12 4.88 11.33
N LEU A 147 14.82 4.64 11.10
CA LEU A 147 13.75 5.40 11.74
C LEU A 147 13.17 4.62 12.91
N ASP A 148 13.11 5.28 14.06
CA ASP A 148 12.33 4.81 15.19
C ASP A 148 10.82 4.98 14.93
N PRO A 149 9.94 4.38 15.77
CA PRO A 149 8.50 4.46 15.55
C PRO A 149 7.96 5.89 15.50
N ALA A 150 8.45 6.77 16.37
CA ALA A 150 8.05 8.17 16.39
C ALA A 150 8.46 8.89 15.11
N GLY A 151 9.67 8.64 14.61
CA GLY A 151 10.19 9.17 13.37
C GLY A 151 9.40 8.71 12.14
N ILE A 152 8.89 7.47 12.12
CA ILE A 152 7.96 7.00 11.08
C ILE A 152 6.66 7.80 11.13
N VAL A 153 6.01 7.88 12.29
CA VAL A 153 4.71 8.57 12.44
C VAL A 153 4.82 10.06 12.12
N ALA A 154 5.92 10.71 12.51
CA ALA A 154 6.18 12.11 12.26
C ALA A 154 6.27 12.48 10.76
N ARG A 155 6.50 11.50 9.88
CA ARG A 155 6.44 11.73 8.41
C ARG A 155 5.02 12.01 7.91
N GLY A 156 4.00 11.71 8.70
CA GLY A 156 2.62 11.76 8.25
C GLY A 156 2.28 10.65 7.25
N CYS A 157 1.16 10.80 6.56
CA CYS A 157 0.64 9.84 5.62
C CYS A 157 0.20 10.48 4.30
N ALA A 158 0.28 9.70 3.23
CA ALA A 158 -0.48 9.96 2.02
C ALA A 158 -1.78 9.18 2.06
N VAL A 159 -2.84 9.81 1.57
CA VAL A 159 -4.20 9.27 1.53
C VAL A 159 -4.58 9.05 0.08
N THR A 160 -4.96 7.82 -0.28
CA THR A 160 -5.54 7.48 -1.58
C THR A 160 -6.99 7.10 -1.36
N ARG A 161 -7.91 7.83 -1.99
CA ARG A 161 -9.34 7.47 -2.02
C ARG A 161 -9.60 6.67 -3.28
N LEU A 162 -10.25 5.52 -3.11
CA LEU A 162 -10.57 4.57 -4.15
C LEU A 162 -12.08 4.32 -4.16
N ARG A 163 -12.61 4.13 -5.37
CA ARG A 163 -13.91 3.54 -5.60
C ARG A 163 -13.69 2.14 -6.15
N LEU A 164 -13.88 1.15 -5.31
CA LEU A 164 -13.73 -0.26 -5.66
C LEU A 164 -14.83 -0.66 -6.65
N ASP A 165 -14.48 -1.58 -7.53
CA ASP A 165 -15.45 -2.26 -8.36
C ASP A 165 -16.28 -3.23 -7.50
N GLU A 166 -17.50 -3.50 -7.96
CA GLU A 166 -18.36 -4.52 -7.35
C GLU A 166 -17.71 -5.90 -7.54
N ALA A 167 -17.81 -6.73 -6.50
CA ALA A 167 -17.23 -8.07 -6.47
C ALA A 167 -18.11 -9.08 -7.19
#